data_AF-B5VEV7-F1
#
_entry.id   AF-B5VEV7-F1
#
_cell.length_a   1.000
_cell.length_b   1.000
_cell.length_c   1.000
_cell.angle_alpha   90.00
_cell.angle_beta   90.00
_cell.angle_gamma   90.00
#
_symmetry.space_group_name_H-M   'P 1'
#
loop_
_entity.id
_entity.type
_entity.pdbx_description
1 polymer ?
#
loop_
_entity_poly.entity_id
_entity_poly.type
_entity_poly.pdbx_seq_one_letter_code
_entity_poly.pdbx_strand_id
1 'polypeptide(L)'
;MFNARAQGITVPNVVVGCAMFYGGLVQLIAGIWEIALENTFGGTALCSYGGFWLSFAAIYIPWFGILEAYEDNESDLNNALGFYLLGWAIFTFGLTVCTMKSTVMFFLLFFLLALTFLLLSIGHFANRLGVTRAGGVLGVVVAFIAWYNAYAGVATKQNSYVLARPFPLPSTERVIF
;
A
#
# COMPACT_ATOMS: atom_id res chain seq x y z
N MET A 1 5.09 8.14 -8.16
CA MET A 1 6.47 8.55 -7.78
C MET A 1 6.56 9.99 -7.25
N PHE A 2 5.46 10.64 -6.86
CA PHE A 2 5.49 12.03 -6.38
C PHE A 2 6.31 12.18 -5.09
N ASN A 3 6.15 11.26 -4.12
CA ASN A 3 6.95 11.24 -2.90
C ASN A 3 8.45 11.07 -3.17
N ALA A 4 8.83 10.37 -4.23
CA ALA A 4 10.23 10.22 -4.64
C ALA A 4 10.82 11.48 -5.30
N ARG A 5 10.01 12.52 -5.54
CA ARG A 5 10.34 13.75 -6.29
C ARG A 5 10.86 13.47 -7.70
N ALA A 6 10.34 12.41 -8.34
CA ALA A 6 10.69 12.09 -9.72
C ALA A 6 10.31 13.27 -10.65
N GLN A 7 11.25 13.68 -11.51
CA GLN A 7 11.07 14.82 -12.42
C GLN A 7 10.73 16.15 -11.71
N GLY A 8 11.03 16.29 -10.42
CA GLY A 8 10.75 17.51 -9.66
C GLY A 8 9.27 17.76 -9.36
N ILE A 9 8.38 16.81 -9.66
CA ILE A 9 6.93 16.97 -9.43
C ILE A 9 6.64 16.98 -7.94
N THR A 10 5.94 18.02 -7.48
CA THR A 10 5.61 18.22 -6.06
C THR A 10 4.13 18.08 -5.73
N VAL A 11 3.25 18.30 -6.72
CA VAL A 11 1.80 18.29 -6.55
C VAL A 11 1.25 16.88 -6.84
N PRO A 12 0.57 16.23 -5.88
CA PRO A 12 0.12 14.84 -6.03
C PRO A 12 -1.23 14.68 -6.75
N ASN A 13 -1.92 15.76 -7.11
CA ASN A 13 -3.33 15.74 -7.56
C ASN A 13 -3.63 14.75 -8.71
N VAL A 14 -2.69 14.49 -9.62
CA VAL A 14 -2.89 13.50 -10.69
C VAL A 14 -3.17 12.09 -10.15
N VAL A 15 -2.71 11.78 -8.94
CA VAL A 15 -2.90 10.47 -8.28
C VAL A 15 -4.31 10.34 -7.71
N VAL A 16 -5.03 11.43 -7.45
CA VAL A 16 -6.37 11.40 -6.81
C VAL A 16 -7.36 10.56 -7.61
N GLY A 17 -7.37 10.68 -8.95
CA GLY A 17 -8.24 9.85 -9.80
C GLY A 17 -7.92 8.36 -9.69
N CYS A 18 -6.63 7.99 -9.72
CA CYS A 18 -6.21 6.59 -9.58
C CYS A 18 -6.49 6.05 -8.17
N ALA A 19 -6.30 6.88 -7.14
CA ALA A 19 -6.61 6.56 -5.75
C ALA A 19 -8.12 6.32 -5.57
N MET A 20 -8.99 7.15 -6.15
CA MET A 20 -10.43 6.95 -6.05
C MET A 20 -10.89 5.66 -6.72
N PHE A 21 -10.53 5.47 -7.99
CA PHE A 21 -11.17 4.44 -8.81
C PHE A 21 -10.43 3.11 -8.80
N TYR A 22 -9.10 3.11 -8.93
CA TYR A 22 -8.36 1.87 -9.09
C TYR A 22 -7.85 1.34 -7.74
N GLY A 23 -7.05 2.14 -7.03
CA GLY A 23 -6.60 1.79 -5.68
C GLY A 23 -7.73 1.76 -4.65
N GLY A 24 -8.80 2.53 -4.87
CA GLY A 24 -9.92 2.65 -3.96
C GLY A 24 -11.05 1.68 -4.29
N LEU A 25 -11.93 2.09 -5.22
CA LEU A 25 -13.16 1.37 -5.54
C LEU A 25 -12.91 -0.05 -6.06
N VAL A 26 -12.06 -0.21 -7.08
CA VAL A 26 -11.79 -1.53 -7.67
C VAL A 26 -11.15 -2.46 -6.64
N GLN A 27 -10.19 -1.97 -5.85
CA GLN A 27 -9.55 -2.76 -4.81
C GLN A 27 -10.52 -3.15 -3.69
N LEU A 28 -11.42 -2.26 -3.29
CA LEU A 28 -12.48 -2.55 -2.31
C LEU A 28 -13.43 -3.64 -2.84
N ILE A 29 -13.88 -3.54 -4.09
CA ILE A 29 -14.73 -4.55 -4.71
C ILE A 29 -14.01 -5.90 -4.77
N ALA A 30 -12.72 -5.92 -5.14
CA ALA A 30 -11.93 -7.15 -5.12
C ALA A 30 -11.88 -7.78 -3.72
N GLY A 31 -11.72 -6.97 -2.67
CA GLY A 31 -11.78 -7.45 -1.29
C GLY A 31 -13.13 -8.05 -0.91
N ILE A 32 -14.25 -7.49 -1.36
CA ILE A 32 -15.59 -8.07 -1.14
C ILE A 32 -15.69 -9.46 -1.78
N TRP A 33 -15.13 -9.64 -2.97
CA TRP A 33 -15.09 -10.95 -3.63
C TRP A 33 -14.18 -11.96 -2.93
N GLU A 34 -13.08 -11.53 -2.33
CA GLU A 34 -12.25 -12.42 -1.49
C GLU A 34 -13.00 -12.95 -0.28
N ILE A 35 -13.86 -12.13 0.35
CA ILE A 35 -14.74 -12.58 1.45
C ILE A 35 -15.72 -13.63 0.94
N ALA A 36 -16.27 -13.47 -0.26
CA ALA A 36 -17.15 -14.45 -0.88
C ALA A 36 -16.44 -15.78 -1.21
N LEU A 37 -15.12 -15.76 -1.36
CA LEU A 37 -14.25 -16.93 -1.52
C LEU A 37 -13.71 -17.47 -0.18
N GLU A 38 -14.23 -16.99 0.94
CA GLU A 38 -13.80 -17.35 2.31
C GLU A 38 -12.32 -17.03 2.60
N ASN A 39 -11.71 -16.13 1.81
CA ASN A 39 -10.36 -15.64 2.04
C ASN A 39 -10.39 -14.40 2.95
N THR A 40 -10.45 -14.64 4.26
CA THR A 40 -10.49 -13.57 5.27
C THR A 40 -9.28 -12.63 5.19
N PHE A 41 -8.08 -13.15 4.89
CA PHE A 41 -6.89 -12.31 4.76
C PHE A 41 -7.00 -11.38 3.56
N GLY A 42 -7.31 -11.93 2.38
CA GLY A 42 -7.48 -11.17 1.14
C GLY A 42 -8.58 -10.12 1.28
N GLY A 43 -9.73 -10.51 1.83
CA GLY A 43 -10.85 -9.61 2.08
C GLY A 43 -10.49 -8.46 3.01
N THR A 44 -9.84 -8.75 4.14
CA THR A 44 -9.39 -7.72 5.09
C THR A 44 -8.38 -6.79 4.45
N ALA A 45 -7.33 -7.32 3.84
CA ALA A 45 -6.26 -6.52 3.25
C ALA A 45 -6.76 -5.62 2.12
N LEU A 46 -7.49 -6.18 1.14
CA LEU A 46 -7.94 -5.44 -0.03
C LEU A 46 -9.02 -4.41 0.31
N CYS A 47 -10.00 -4.75 1.16
CA CYS A 47 -11.00 -3.78 1.60
C CYS A 47 -10.37 -2.63 2.39
N SER A 48 -9.46 -2.93 3.32
CA SER A 48 -8.77 -1.89 4.10
C SER A 48 -7.93 -0.99 3.22
N TYR A 49 -7.12 -1.53 2.28
CA TYR A 49 -6.34 -0.69 1.38
C TYR A 49 -7.19 0.06 0.34
N GLY A 50 -8.34 -0.49 -0.07
CA GLY A 50 -9.35 0.25 -0.82
C GLY A 50 -9.86 1.47 -0.04
N GLY A 51 -10.19 1.27 1.24
CA GLY A 51 -10.54 2.36 2.15
C GLY A 51 -9.41 3.37 2.37
N PHE A 52 -8.15 2.90 2.48
CA PHE A 52 -6.97 3.77 2.53
C PHE A 52 -6.93 4.71 1.32
N TRP A 53 -7.01 4.18 0.09
CA TRP A 53 -6.90 5.01 -1.10
C TRP A 53 -8.09 5.97 -1.28
N LEU A 54 -9.30 5.56 -0.93
CA LEU A 54 -10.47 6.44 -0.92
C LEU A 54 -10.32 7.57 0.11
N SER A 55 -9.87 7.26 1.33
CA SER A 55 -9.61 8.27 2.36
C SER A 55 -8.44 9.19 2.00
N PHE A 56 -7.37 8.66 1.39
CA PHE A 56 -6.25 9.45 0.90
C PHE A 56 -6.69 10.42 -0.21
N ALA A 57 -7.52 9.96 -1.14
CA ALA A 57 -8.08 10.82 -2.18
C ALA A 57 -8.95 11.94 -1.59
N ALA A 58 -9.75 11.63 -0.56
CA ALA A 58 -10.61 12.60 0.12
C ALA A 58 -9.81 13.77 0.71
N ILE A 59 -8.56 13.56 1.17
CA ILE A 59 -7.68 14.64 1.65
C ILE A 59 -7.52 15.74 0.59
N TYR A 60 -7.37 15.36 -0.69
CA TYR A 60 -7.09 16.29 -1.78
C TYR A 60 -8.32 16.75 -2.57
N ILE A 61 -9.50 16.21 -2.27
CA ILE A 61 -10.75 16.63 -2.90
C ILE A 61 -11.32 17.80 -2.08
N PRO A 62 -11.43 19.02 -2.64
CA PRO A 62 -11.82 20.21 -1.88
C PRO A 62 -13.17 20.07 -1.16
N TRP A 63 -14.10 19.29 -1.73
CA TRP A 63 -15.44 19.08 -1.16
C TRP A 63 -15.43 18.44 0.24
N PHE A 64 -14.37 17.71 0.62
CA PHE A 64 -14.24 17.18 1.98
C PHE A 64 -13.68 18.18 2.99
N GLY A 65 -13.16 19.33 2.55
CA GLY A 65 -12.65 20.41 3.43
C GLY A 65 -11.44 20.02 4.30
N ILE A 66 -10.78 18.89 4.05
CA ILE A 66 -9.71 18.39 4.93
C ILE A 66 -8.49 19.30 4.92
N LEU A 67 -7.99 19.70 3.74
CA LEU A 67 -6.83 20.61 3.66
C LEU A 67 -7.20 22.03 4.11
N GLU A 68 -8.41 22.50 3.80
CA GLU A 68 -8.93 23.82 4.20
C GLU A 68 -8.92 23.98 5.73
N ALA A 69 -9.26 22.92 6.46
CA ALA A 69 -9.26 22.91 7.92
C ALA A 69 -7.89 23.16 8.58
N TYR A 70 -6.80 23.11 7.80
CA TYR A 70 -5.43 23.35 8.28
C TYR A 70 -4.71 24.52 7.57
N GLU A 71 -5.43 25.38 6.83
CA GLU A 71 -4.82 26.48 6.05
C GLU A 71 -3.91 27.39 6.89
N ASP A 72 -4.32 27.69 8.13
CA ASP A 72 -3.56 28.56 9.05
C ASP A 72 -2.51 27.80 9.89
N ASN A 73 -2.44 26.46 9.78
CA ASN A 73 -1.57 25.64 10.63
C ASN A 73 -1.01 24.40 9.89
N GLU A 74 -0.06 24.64 9.01
CA GLU A 74 0.63 23.60 8.24
C GLU A 74 1.39 22.59 9.12
N SER A 75 1.82 23.01 10.32
CA SER A 75 2.48 22.11 11.27
C SER A 75 1.50 21.04 11.77
N ASP A 76 0.28 21.44 12.12
CA ASP A 76 -0.76 20.50 12.57
C ASP A 76 -1.21 19.56 11.45
N LEU A 77 -1.27 20.04 10.20
CA LEU A 77 -1.53 19.18 9.04
C LEU A 77 -0.46 18.08 8.92
N ASN A 78 0.81 18.45 9.03
CA ASN A 78 1.91 17.47 8.96
C ASN A 78 1.81 16.44 10.09
N ASN A 79 1.53 16.87 11.31
CA ASN A 79 1.33 15.95 12.42
C ASN A 79 0.12 15.02 12.19
N ALA A 80 -1.00 15.56 11.71
CA ALA A 80 -2.20 14.78 11.40
C ALA A 80 -1.95 13.72 10.32
N LEU A 81 -1.28 14.09 9.23
CA LEU A 81 -0.88 13.15 8.18
C LEU A 81 0.13 12.12 8.69
N GLY A 82 1.05 12.52 9.57
CA GLY A 82 1.97 11.64 10.27
C GLY A 82 1.25 10.56 11.07
N PHE A 83 0.26 10.94 11.88
CA PHE A 83 -0.56 10.00 12.65
C PHE A 83 -1.41 9.10 11.75
N TYR A 84 -2.02 9.67 10.70
CA TYR A 84 -2.79 8.91 9.71
C TYR A 84 -1.95 7.77 9.11
N LEU A 85 -0.74 8.07 8.62
CA LEU A 85 0.18 7.08 8.05
C LEU A 85 0.75 6.11 9.09
N LEU A 86 0.94 6.56 10.34
CA LEU A 86 1.40 5.69 11.42
C LEU A 86 0.37 4.59 11.72
N GLY A 87 -0.92 4.92 11.74
CA GLY A 87 -1.99 3.92 11.88
C GLY A 87 -1.93 2.85 10.79
N TRP A 88 -1.72 3.27 9.54
CA TRP A 88 -1.55 2.35 8.40
C TRP A 88 -0.26 1.52 8.49
N ALA A 89 0.83 2.08 9.02
CA ALA A 89 2.05 1.32 9.27
C ALA A 89 1.81 0.20 10.28
N ILE A 90 1.16 0.50 11.42
CA ILE A 90 0.84 -0.48 12.48
C ILE A 90 -0.06 -1.59 11.92
N PHE A 91 -1.13 -1.23 11.22
CA PHE A 91 -2.03 -2.19 10.57
C PHE A 91 -1.26 -3.10 9.60
N THR A 92 -0.41 -2.52 8.76
CA THR A 92 0.36 -3.28 7.75
C THR A 92 1.41 -4.19 8.39
N PHE A 93 2.06 -3.76 9.48
CA PHE A 93 2.94 -4.65 10.26
C PHE A 93 2.17 -5.83 10.85
N GLY A 94 0.95 -5.61 11.35
CA GLY A 94 0.05 -6.68 11.79
C GLY A 94 -0.21 -7.70 10.69
N LEU A 95 -0.60 -7.24 9.49
CA LEU A 95 -0.80 -8.13 8.34
C LEU A 95 0.49 -8.82 7.89
N THR A 96 1.63 -8.17 8.00
CA THR A 96 2.94 -8.75 7.64
C THR A 96 3.20 -10.05 8.43
N VAL A 97 2.86 -10.09 9.72
CA VAL A 97 2.99 -11.30 10.54
C VAL A 97 2.15 -12.46 9.98
N CYS A 98 0.95 -12.17 9.48
CA CYS A 98 0.08 -13.17 8.85
C CYS A 98 0.63 -13.70 7.51
N THR A 99 1.62 -13.05 6.90
CA THR A 99 2.23 -13.49 5.62
C THR A 99 3.49 -14.33 5.78
N MET A 100 3.98 -14.59 7.01
CA MET A 100 5.25 -15.31 7.25
C MET A 100 5.27 -16.77 6.78
N LYS A 101 4.10 -17.37 6.50
CA LYS A 101 3.95 -18.73 5.94
C LYS A 101 3.59 -18.74 4.45
N SER A 102 3.65 -17.59 3.79
CA SER A 102 3.26 -17.42 2.38
C SER A 102 4.48 -17.57 1.45
N THR A 103 4.60 -16.70 0.45
CA THR A 103 5.75 -16.63 -0.46
C THR A 103 6.66 -15.47 -0.05
N VAL A 104 7.94 -15.55 -0.42
CA VAL A 104 8.93 -14.50 -0.16
C VAL A 104 8.45 -13.15 -0.69
N MET A 105 7.93 -13.11 -1.92
CA MET A 105 7.48 -11.86 -2.54
C MET A 105 6.20 -11.32 -1.92
N PHE A 106 5.32 -12.18 -1.41
CA PHE A 106 4.11 -11.75 -0.71
C PHE A 106 4.44 -11.21 0.69
N PHE A 107 5.34 -11.85 1.42
CA PHE A 107 5.84 -11.32 2.68
C PHE A 107 6.56 -9.98 2.51
N LEU A 108 7.48 -9.89 1.53
CA LEU A 108 8.21 -8.66 1.25
C LEU A 108 7.29 -7.52 0.83
N LEU A 109 6.18 -7.81 0.15
CA LEU A 109 5.18 -6.81 -0.21
C LEU A 109 4.68 -6.07 1.04
N PHE A 110 4.16 -6.82 2.02
CA PHE A 110 3.60 -6.24 3.24
C PHE A 110 4.68 -5.62 4.13
N PHE A 111 5.82 -6.29 4.29
CA PHE A 111 6.91 -5.78 5.12
C PHE A 111 7.46 -4.44 4.60
N LEU A 112 7.75 -4.34 3.30
CA LEU A 112 8.26 -3.11 2.70
C LEU A 112 7.18 -2.02 2.60
N LEU A 113 5.90 -2.41 2.45
CA LEU A 113 4.78 -1.47 2.54
C LEU A 113 4.64 -0.88 3.94
N ALA A 114 4.79 -1.70 4.99
CA ALA A 114 4.78 -1.22 6.38
C ALA A 114 5.92 -0.21 6.63
N LEU A 115 7.14 -0.54 6.17
CA LEU A 115 8.27 0.37 6.22
C LEU A 115 8.04 1.65 5.39
N THR A 116 7.35 1.54 4.26
CA THR A 116 6.99 2.71 3.43
C THR A 116 6.09 3.65 4.21
N PHE A 117 5.01 3.15 4.82
CA PHE A 117 4.13 3.97 5.64
C PHE A 117 4.85 4.56 6.86
N LEU A 118 5.71 3.78 7.51
CA LEU A 118 6.50 4.25 8.65
C LEU A 118 7.45 5.39 8.25
N LEU A 119 8.18 5.26 7.15
CA LEU A 119 9.07 6.32 6.66
C LEU A 119 8.31 7.57 6.24
N LEU A 120 7.16 7.43 5.58
CA LEU A 120 6.33 8.59 5.22
C LEU A 120 5.79 9.28 6.48
N SER A 121 5.34 8.52 7.48
CA SER A 121 4.90 9.05 8.77
C SER A 121 6.00 9.82 9.49
N ILE A 122 7.20 9.23 9.62
CA ILE A 122 8.36 9.90 10.23
C ILE A 122 8.74 11.15 9.42
N GLY A 123 8.67 11.09 8.09
CA GLY A 123 8.94 12.23 7.21
C GLY A 123 8.01 13.41 7.48
N HIS A 124 6.73 13.15 7.74
CA HIS A 124 5.76 14.16 8.15
C HIS A 124 6.03 14.71 9.56
N PHE A 125 6.21 13.85 10.57
CA PHE A 125 6.49 14.31 11.95
C PHE A 125 7.79 15.10 12.07
N ALA A 126 8.84 14.67 11.38
CA ALA A 126 10.13 15.34 11.41
C ALA A 126 10.21 16.53 10.45
N ASN A 127 9.21 16.71 9.57
CA ASN A 127 9.22 17.64 8.44
C ASN A 127 10.53 17.54 7.62
N ARG A 128 10.98 16.32 7.34
CA ARG A 128 12.24 16.04 6.62
C ARG A 128 11.98 15.39 5.28
N LEU A 129 12.11 16.18 4.23
CA LEU A 129 11.94 15.72 2.84
C LEU A 129 12.78 14.48 2.50
N GLY A 130 14.01 14.37 3.02
CA GLY A 130 14.87 13.20 2.76
C GLY A 130 14.22 11.88 3.19
N VAL A 131 13.50 11.88 4.32
CA VAL A 131 12.81 10.69 4.85
C VAL A 131 11.56 10.38 4.04
N THR A 132 10.75 11.40 3.72
CA THR A 132 9.58 11.24 2.83
C THR A 132 10.00 10.71 1.46
N ARG A 133 11.14 11.16 0.94
CA ARG A 133 11.70 10.69 -0.33
C ARG A 133 12.14 9.24 -0.25
N ALA A 134 12.80 8.83 0.83
CA ALA A 134 13.17 7.43 1.06
C ALA A 134 11.93 6.52 1.08
N GLY A 135 10.88 6.92 1.82
CA GLY A 135 9.58 6.22 1.79
C GLY A 135 8.97 6.18 0.40
N GLY A 136 9.02 7.28 -0.36
CA GLY A 136 8.55 7.34 -1.74
C GLY A 136 9.28 6.38 -2.69
N VAL A 137 10.60 6.24 -2.57
CA VAL A 137 11.39 5.29 -3.35
C VAL A 137 11.07 3.85 -2.96
N LEU A 138 10.96 3.57 -1.66
CA LEU A 138 10.57 2.26 -1.17
C LEU A 138 9.19 1.86 -1.68
N GLY A 139 8.23 2.79 -1.71
CA GLY A 139 6.90 2.58 -2.27
C GLY A 139 6.91 2.22 -3.77
N VAL A 140 7.89 2.69 -4.54
CA VAL A 140 8.06 2.27 -5.94
C VAL A 140 8.50 0.81 -6.02
N VAL A 141 9.45 0.39 -5.17
CA VAL A 141 9.89 -1.00 -5.08
C VAL A 141 8.71 -1.91 -4.70
N VAL A 142 7.91 -1.49 -3.71
CA VAL A 142 6.68 -2.17 -3.29
C VAL A 142 5.71 -2.34 -4.46
N ALA A 143 5.51 -1.32 -5.29
CA ALA A 143 4.63 -1.41 -6.46
C ALA A 143 5.08 -2.47 -7.48
N PHE A 144 6.40 -2.58 -7.75
CA PHE A 144 6.93 -3.64 -8.61
C PHE A 144 6.71 -5.04 -8.01
N ILE A 145 6.90 -5.19 -6.70
CA ILE A 145 6.60 -6.44 -6.00
C ILE A 145 5.10 -6.77 -6.05
N ALA A 146 4.22 -5.78 -5.92
CA ALA A 146 2.78 -5.95 -6.05
C ALA A 146 2.40 -6.48 -7.44
N TRP A 147 2.94 -5.87 -8.50
CA TRP A 147 2.71 -6.34 -9.86
C TRP A 147 3.30 -7.73 -10.12
N TYR A 148 4.45 -8.06 -9.52
CA TYR A 148 4.98 -9.42 -9.56
C TYR A 148 4.00 -10.43 -8.95
N ASN A 149 3.48 -10.16 -7.74
CA ASN A 149 2.52 -11.05 -7.08
C ASN A 149 1.20 -11.17 -7.87
N ALA A 150 0.69 -10.05 -8.41
CA ALA A 150 -0.50 -10.06 -9.25
C ALA A 150 -0.29 -10.91 -10.52
N TYR A 151 0.85 -10.72 -11.20
CA TYR A 151 1.18 -11.52 -12.38
C TYR A 151 1.34 -13.00 -12.04
N ALA A 152 2.02 -13.34 -10.95
CA ALA A 152 2.16 -14.72 -10.47
C ALA A 152 0.81 -15.37 -10.13
N GLY A 153 -0.18 -14.60 -9.67
CA GLY A 153 -1.53 -15.09 -9.38
C GLY A 153 -2.43 -15.27 -10.61
N VAL A 154 -2.18 -14.54 -11.70
CA VAL A 154 -3.03 -14.55 -12.92
C VAL A 154 -2.42 -15.36 -14.06
N ALA A 155 -1.10 -15.44 -14.16
CA ALA A 155 -0.40 -16.12 -15.23
C ALA A 155 -0.52 -17.65 -15.09
N THR A 156 -1.07 -18.29 -16.12
CA THR A 156 -1.23 -19.74 -16.25
C THR A 156 -0.58 -20.23 -17.54
N LYS A 157 -0.36 -21.55 -17.66
CA LYS A 157 0.18 -22.15 -18.89
C LYS A 157 -0.70 -21.92 -20.12
N GLN A 158 -1.97 -21.59 -19.91
CA GLN A 158 -2.98 -21.38 -20.96
C GLN A 158 -2.97 -19.94 -21.49
N ASN A 159 -2.62 -18.96 -20.65
CA ASN A 159 -2.67 -17.54 -21.01
C ASN A 159 -1.29 -16.87 -21.15
N SER A 160 -0.21 -17.53 -20.73
CA SER A 160 1.14 -16.96 -20.80
C SER A 160 2.25 -17.98 -21.06
N TYR A 161 3.23 -17.56 -21.87
CA TYR A 161 4.49 -18.27 -22.06
C TYR A 161 5.50 -18.05 -20.92
N VAL A 162 5.32 -16.99 -20.11
CA VAL A 162 6.21 -16.62 -19.02
C VAL A 162 5.49 -16.79 -17.70
N LEU A 163 5.94 -17.73 -16.86
CA LEU A 163 5.34 -17.97 -15.56
C LEU A 163 6.25 -17.42 -14.46
N ALA A 164 5.72 -16.51 -13.64
CA ALA A 164 6.39 -16.10 -12.42
C ALA A 164 6.24 -17.19 -11.36
N ARG A 165 7.36 -17.62 -10.76
CA ARG A 165 7.36 -18.70 -9.77
C ARG A 165 7.29 -18.10 -8.36
N PRO A 166 6.23 -18.35 -7.58
CA PRO A 166 6.23 -18.00 -6.16
C PRO A 166 7.27 -18.86 -5.42
N PHE A 167 8.16 -18.22 -4.67
CA PHE A 167 9.10 -18.91 -3.78
C PHE A 167 8.47 -19.02 -2.39
N PRO A 168 8.08 -20.20 -1.90
CA PRO A 168 7.46 -20.35 -0.59
C PRO A 168 8.48 -20.06 0.53
N LEU A 169 8.01 -19.47 1.63
CA LEU A 169 8.80 -19.36 2.86
C LEU A 169 8.86 -20.73 3.58
N PRO A 170 9.92 -21.02 4.36
CA PRO A 170 10.04 -22.29 5.06
C PRO A 170 8.86 -22.54 5.99
N SER A 171 8.20 -23.69 5.85
CA SER A 171 7.16 -24.17 6.76
C SER A 171 7.63 -25.44 7.47
N THR A 172 7.23 -25.60 8.74
CA THR A 172 7.57 -26.78 9.57
C THR A 172 6.82 -28.05 9.15
N GLU A 173 5.82 -27.93 8.27
CA GLU A 173 5.15 -29.08 7.66
C GLU A 173 6.15 -29.81 6.77
N ARG A 174 6.66 -30.95 7.25
CA ARG A 174 7.39 -31.89 6.40
C ARG A 174 6.45 -32.30 5.28
N VAL A 175 6.80 -31.97 4.04
CA VAL A 175 6.19 -32.60 2.88
C VAL A 175 6.61 -34.07 2.93
N ILE A 176 5.75 -34.92 3.50
CA ILE A 176 5.91 -36.37 3.43
C ILE A 176 5.51 -36.74 2.01
N PHE A 177 6.52 -37.09 1.21
CA PHE A 177 6.37 -37.59 -0.16
C PHE A 177 5.52 -38.86 -0.20
#